data_AF-A0A0G9L9J3-F1
#
_entry.id   AF-A0A0G9L9J3-F1
#
_cell.length_a   1.000
_cell.length_b   1.000
_cell.length_c   1.000
_cell.angle_alpha   90.00
_cell.angle_beta   90.00
_cell.angle_gamma   90.00
#
_symmetry.space_group_name_H-M   'P 1'
#
loop_
_entity.id
_entity.type
_entity.pdbx_description
1 polymer ?
#
loop_
_entity_poly.entity_id
_entity_poly.type
_entity_poly.pdbx_seq_one_letter_code
_entity_poly.pdbx_strand_id
1 'polypeptide(L)'
;MVAVLFIIILIYKATSPEKAVGEYDKKIGSKIFQENKAYDIGLAESGMPVFKDANKAFKQAKIDFAGGFDLIKDEFNLNKLNKFYWKPYKTYGWQVTTEDDELKKQCIDISAFFDIYENSFGIE
;
A
#
# COMPACT_ATOMS: atom_id res chain seq x y z
N MET A 1 12.74 -12.69 44.87
CA MET A 1 12.29 -11.69 43.88
C MET A 1 11.82 -12.44 42.65
N VAL A 2 10.53 -12.40 42.38
CA VAL A 2 9.93 -13.01 41.18
C VAL A 2 9.66 -11.88 40.19
N ALA A 3 10.27 -11.95 39.00
CA ALA A 3 10.03 -11.01 37.93
C ALA A 3 8.66 -11.32 37.31
N VAL A 4 7.71 -10.38 37.43
CA VAL A 4 6.41 -10.47 36.79
C VAL A 4 6.58 -9.99 35.34
N LEU A 5 6.53 -10.92 34.39
CA LEU A 5 6.40 -10.58 32.97
C LEU A 5 5.00 -9.97 32.74
N PHE A 6 4.96 -8.68 32.43
CA PHE A 6 3.78 -8.05 31.85
C PHE A 6 3.64 -8.51 30.40
N ILE A 7 2.83 -9.55 30.18
CA ILE A 7 2.36 -9.91 28.85
C ILE A 7 1.29 -8.87 28.48
N ILE A 8 1.69 -7.88 27.67
CA ILE A 8 0.74 -6.96 27.04
C ILE A 8 0.02 -7.76 25.95
N ILE A 9 -1.16 -8.28 26.28
CA ILE A 9 -2.07 -8.86 25.28
C ILE A 9 -2.66 -7.69 24.50
N LEU A 10 -2.07 -7.35 23.36
CA LEU A 10 -2.69 -6.46 22.39
C LEU A 10 -3.90 -7.19 21.80
N ILE A 11 -5.08 -6.86 22.32
CA ILE A 11 -6.34 -7.27 21.71
C ILE A 11 -6.49 -6.45 20.42
N TYR A 12 -6.00 -6.99 19.30
CA TYR A 12 -6.31 -6.47 17.99
C TYR A 12 -7.80 -6.67 17.74
N LYS A 13 -8.59 -5.59 17.81
CA LYS A 13 -9.92 -5.60 17.21
C LYS A 13 -9.70 -5.71 15.71
N ALA A 14 -10.14 -6.82 15.11
CA ALA A 14 -10.21 -6.94 13.66
C ALA A 14 -11.26 -5.94 13.15
N THR A 15 -10.81 -4.76 12.73
CA THR A 15 -11.61 -3.85 11.93
C THR A 15 -11.90 -4.56 10.61
N SER A 16 -13.18 -4.58 10.21
CA SER A 16 -13.56 -5.26 8.97
C SER A 16 -12.96 -4.50 7.79
N PRO A 17 -12.42 -5.20 6.77
CA PRO A 17 -11.86 -4.54 5.60
C PRO A 17 -12.88 -3.59 4.97
N GLU A 18 -12.51 -2.33 4.81
CA GLU A 18 -13.43 -1.34 4.25
C GLU A 18 -13.66 -1.62 2.76
N LYS A 19 -14.93 -1.62 2.35
CA LYS A 19 -15.33 -1.80 0.95
C LYS A 19 -15.74 -0.46 0.37
N ALA A 20 -15.58 -0.32 -0.95
CA ALA A 20 -16.14 0.82 -1.66
C ALA A 20 -17.67 0.82 -1.55
N VAL A 21 -18.23 1.90 -0.99
CA VAL A 21 -19.68 2.16 -0.86
C VAL A 21 -20.17 3.29 -1.76
N GLY A 22 -19.26 4.03 -2.39
CA GLY A 22 -19.56 5.09 -3.33
C GLY A 22 -18.50 5.26 -4.42
N GLU A 23 -18.78 6.15 -5.37
CA GLU A 23 -17.80 6.58 -6.36
C GLU A 23 -16.82 7.58 -5.75
N TYR A 24 -15.58 7.53 -6.21
CA TYR A 24 -14.52 8.43 -5.78
C TYR A 24 -14.01 9.21 -7.00
N ASP A 25 -13.90 10.53 -6.91
CA ASP A 25 -13.40 11.34 -8.03
C ASP A 25 -11.91 11.02 -8.26
N LYS A 26 -11.59 10.53 -9.46
CA LYS A 26 -10.34 9.84 -9.86
C LYS A 26 -9.08 10.72 -9.90
N LYS A 27 -9.06 11.89 -9.25
CA LYS A 27 -7.90 12.81 -9.26
C LYS A 27 -6.87 12.52 -8.16
N ILE A 28 -6.73 11.27 -7.73
CA ILE A 28 -5.73 10.88 -6.72
C ILE A 28 -4.68 9.96 -7.33
N GLY A 29 -3.42 10.33 -7.08
CA GLY A 29 -2.24 9.58 -7.46
C GLY A 29 -1.85 9.70 -8.93
N SER A 30 -0.98 8.80 -9.36
CA SER A 30 -0.36 8.79 -10.68
C SER A 30 -1.35 8.43 -11.80
N LYS A 31 -1.06 8.91 -13.03
CA LYS A 31 -1.84 8.63 -14.25
C LYS A 31 -2.18 7.15 -14.43
N ILE A 32 -1.29 6.25 -13.98
CA ILE A 32 -1.48 4.81 -14.08
C ILE A 32 -2.70 4.29 -13.29
N PHE A 33 -3.06 4.95 -12.18
CA PHE A 33 -4.24 4.60 -11.39
C PHE A 33 -5.56 4.99 -12.07
N GLN A 34 -5.51 5.88 -13.06
CA GLN A 34 -6.70 6.34 -13.78
C GLN A 34 -7.00 5.48 -15.01
N GLU A 35 -5.95 4.94 -15.64
CA GLU A 35 -6.04 4.26 -16.94
C GLU A 35 -6.26 2.74 -16.81
N ASN A 36 -5.85 2.13 -15.70
CA ASN A 36 -5.95 0.68 -15.51
C ASN A 36 -7.09 0.31 -14.54
N LYS A 37 -8.08 -0.46 -15.03
CA LYS A 37 -9.24 -0.96 -14.25
C LYS A 37 -8.87 -1.86 -13.06
N ALA A 38 -7.61 -2.29 -12.93
CA ALA A 38 -7.14 -2.97 -11.73
C ALA A 38 -7.06 -2.02 -10.52
N TYR A 39 -6.94 -0.71 -10.76
CA TYR A 39 -6.84 0.34 -9.75
C TYR A 39 -8.12 1.17 -9.63
N ASP A 40 -9.29 0.63 -10.02
CA ASP A 40 -10.54 1.36 -9.79
C ASP A 40 -10.72 1.62 -8.28
N ILE A 41 -10.83 2.88 -7.91
CA ILE A 41 -10.98 3.37 -6.54
C ILE A 41 -12.44 3.76 -6.30
N GLY A 42 -12.94 3.48 -5.11
CA GLY A 42 -14.21 3.97 -4.59
C GLY A 42 -14.04 4.66 -3.24
N LEU A 43 -15.13 5.21 -2.74
CA LEU A 43 -15.18 5.86 -1.43
C LEU A 43 -15.60 4.81 -0.40
N ALA A 44 -14.82 4.63 0.66
CA ALA A 44 -15.20 3.80 1.81
C ALA A 44 -16.19 4.53 2.73
N GLU A 45 -16.85 3.81 3.65
CA GLU A 45 -17.76 4.42 4.64
C GLU A 45 -17.07 5.45 5.54
N SER A 46 -15.76 5.26 5.78
CA SER A 46 -14.89 6.21 6.48
C SER A 46 -14.67 7.53 5.74
N GLY A 47 -15.05 7.61 4.46
CA GLY A 47 -14.73 8.71 3.57
C GLY A 47 -13.34 8.62 2.92
N MET A 48 -12.59 7.55 3.19
CA MET A 48 -11.25 7.33 2.62
C MET A 48 -11.31 6.70 1.22
N PRO A 49 -10.34 6.98 0.32
CA PRO A 49 -10.22 6.26 -0.94
C PRO A 49 -9.82 4.81 -0.69
N VAL A 50 -10.50 3.87 -1.34
CA VAL A 50 -10.20 2.44 -1.26
C VAL A 50 -10.28 1.78 -2.62
N PHE A 51 -9.42 0.81 -2.91
CA PHE A 51 -9.54 0.03 -4.14
C PHE A 51 -10.84 -0.80 -4.13
N LYS A 52 -11.61 -0.76 -5.22
CA LYS A 52 -12.81 -1.59 -5.38
C LYS A 52 -12.49 -3.09 -5.27
N ASP A 53 -11.28 -3.49 -5.69
CA ASP A 53 -10.70 -4.82 -5.44
C ASP A 53 -9.20 -4.70 -5.10
N ALA A 54 -8.89 -4.65 -3.80
CA ALA A 54 -7.52 -4.52 -3.30
C ALA A 54 -6.61 -5.69 -3.70
N ASN A 55 -7.14 -6.91 -3.82
CA ASN A 55 -6.35 -8.08 -4.20
C ASN A 55 -5.93 -8.01 -5.67
N LYS A 56 -6.85 -7.57 -6.54
CA LYS A 56 -6.56 -7.33 -7.95
C LYS A 56 -5.58 -6.18 -8.12
N ALA A 57 -5.80 -5.07 -7.41
CA ALA A 57 -4.90 -3.91 -7.41
C ALA A 57 -3.47 -4.31 -6.99
N PHE A 58 -3.31 -5.08 -5.91
CA PHE A 58 -2.00 -5.55 -5.44
C PHE A 58 -1.30 -6.48 -6.44
N LYS A 59 -2.04 -7.38 -7.09
CA LYS A 59 -1.49 -8.25 -8.14
C LYS A 59 -0.99 -7.44 -9.34
N GLN A 60 -1.74 -6.42 -9.74
CA GLN A 60 -1.35 -5.57 -10.86
C GLN A 60 -0.16 -4.68 -10.51
N ALA A 61 -0.13 -4.09 -9.31
CA ALA A 61 0.98 -3.25 -8.85
C ALA A 61 2.31 -4.00 -8.92
N LYS A 62 2.33 -5.28 -8.52
CA LYS A 62 3.53 -6.14 -8.63
C LYS A 62 4.07 -6.31 -10.05
N ILE A 63 3.22 -6.15 -11.06
CA ILE A 63 3.60 -6.25 -12.47
C ILE A 63 4.05 -4.87 -12.95
N ASP A 64 3.21 -3.86 -12.74
CA ASP A 64 3.42 -2.51 -13.27
C ASP A 64 4.62 -1.80 -12.62
N PHE A 65 4.95 -2.13 -11.38
CA PHE A 65 6.02 -1.49 -10.61
C PHE A 65 7.13 -2.48 -10.21
N ALA A 66 7.33 -3.55 -10.98
CA ALA A 66 8.30 -4.60 -10.66
C ALA A 66 9.72 -4.05 -10.42
N GLY A 67 10.19 -3.16 -11.29
CA GLY A 67 11.50 -2.52 -11.16
C GLY A 67 11.60 -1.65 -9.91
N GLY A 68 10.58 -0.84 -9.62
CA GLY A 68 10.52 -0.06 -8.39
C GLY A 68 10.53 -0.92 -7.12
N PHE A 69 9.81 -2.04 -7.11
CA PHE A 69 9.84 -2.96 -5.97
C PHE A 69 11.22 -3.59 -5.76
N ASP A 70 11.91 -3.97 -6.84
CA ASP A 70 13.26 -4.53 -6.75
C ASP A 70 14.26 -3.47 -6.26
N LEU A 71 14.17 -2.23 -6.77
CA LEU A 71 15.02 -1.12 -6.33
C LEU A 71 14.83 -0.81 -4.83
N ILE A 72 13.59 -0.60 -4.38
CA ILE A 72 13.32 -0.32 -2.95
C ILE A 72 13.81 -1.48 -2.07
N LYS A 73 13.63 -2.72 -2.53
CA LYS A 73 14.08 -3.90 -1.79
C LYS A 73 15.59 -3.88 -1.59
N ASP A 74 16.33 -3.61 -2.65
CA ASP A 74 17.79 -3.69 -2.66
C ASP A 74 18.43 -2.49 -1.96
N GLU A 75 17.91 -1.27 -2.18
CA GLU A 75 18.43 -0.05 -1.56
C GLU A 75 18.27 -0.04 -0.02
N PHE A 76 17.13 -0.53 0.47
CA PHE A 76 16.81 -0.55 1.90
C PHE A 76 16.97 -1.93 2.56
N ASN A 77 17.53 -2.91 1.84
CA ASN A 77 17.76 -4.29 2.31
C ASN A 77 16.50 -4.94 2.94
N LEU A 78 15.37 -4.86 2.23
CA LEU A 78 14.07 -5.31 2.71
C LEU A 78 13.78 -6.79 2.38
N ASN A 79 12.86 -7.40 3.14
CA ASN A 79 12.29 -8.69 2.74
C ASN A 79 11.41 -8.54 1.49
N LYS A 80 11.26 -9.64 0.74
CA LYS A 80 10.39 -9.68 -0.44
C LYS A 80 8.95 -9.28 -0.12
N LEU A 81 8.43 -8.35 -0.92
CA LEU A 81 7.04 -7.89 -0.85
C LEU A 81 6.04 -9.05 -0.79
N ASN A 82 5.13 -8.97 0.17
CA ASN A 82 3.95 -9.83 0.27
C ASN A 82 2.82 -9.13 1.04
N LYS A 83 1.65 -9.78 1.14
CA LYS A 83 0.46 -9.20 1.79
C LYS A 83 0.63 -8.86 3.27
N PHE A 84 1.61 -9.44 3.96
CA PHE A 84 1.93 -9.19 5.36
C PHE A 84 3.17 -8.28 5.54
N TYR A 85 3.91 -8.02 4.46
CA TYR A 85 5.15 -7.23 4.47
C TYR A 85 5.15 -6.24 3.31
N TRP A 86 4.29 -5.23 3.41
CA TRP A 86 4.17 -4.15 2.43
C TRP A 86 4.39 -2.76 3.03
N LYS A 87 4.17 -2.59 4.35
CA LYS A 87 4.34 -1.30 5.05
C LYS A 87 5.74 -0.66 4.81
N PRO A 88 6.87 -1.40 4.81
CA PRO A 88 8.17 -0.80 4.48
C PRO A 88 8.26 -0.22 3.06
N TYR A 89 7.62 -0.86 2.08
CA TYR A 89 7.57 -0.37 0.71
C TYR A 89 6.76 0.92 0.58
N LYS A 90 5.71 1.08 1.39
CA LYS A 90 4.98 2.35 1.55
C LYS A 90 5.91 3.43 2.09
N THR A 91 6.66 3.12 3.15
CA THR A 91 7.50 4.09 3.85
C THR A 91 8.69 4.56 3.02
N TYR A 92 9.35 3.66 2.31
CA TYR A 92 10.64 3.94 1.67
C TYR A 92 10.54 4.26 0.18
N GLY A 93 9.44 3.97 -0.51
CA GLY A 93 9.36 4.15 -1.96
C GLY A 93 9.62 5.58 -2.43
N TRP A 94 9.12 6.60 -1.72
CA TRP A 94 9.38 8.01 -2.06
C TRP A 94 10.79 8.49 -1.65
N GLN A 95 11.55 7.67 -0.92
CA GLN A 95 12.88 7.99 -0.38
C GLN A 95 14.04 7.43 -1.23
N VAL A 96 13.75 6.66 -2.29
CA VAL A 96 14.80 6.07 -3.14
C VAL A 96 15.72 7.11 -3.74
N THR A 97 17.00 6.78 -3.82
CA THR A 97 18.04 7.62 -4.41
C THR A 97 18.48 7.00 -5.74
N THR A 98 17.80 7.37 -6.81
CA THR A 98 18.15 6.97 -8.18
C THR A 98 18.08 8.16 -9.14
N GLU A 99 18.95 8.15 -10.15
CA GLU A 99 18.93 9.10 -11.28
C GLU A 99 18.02 8.62 -12.42
N ASP A 100 17.52 7.39 -12.35
CA ASP A 100 16.53 6.86 -13.30
C ASP A 100 15.14 7.40 -12.95
N ASP A 101 14.67 8.39 -13.71
CA ASP A 101 13.39 9.05 -13.50
C ASP A 101 12.18 8.10 -13.59
N GLU A 102 12.26 7.05 -14.42
CA GLU A 102 11.18 6.08 -14.57
C GLU A 102 11.10 5.19 -13.32
N LEU A 103 12.24 4.66 -12.87
CA LEU A 103 12.30 3.87 -11.62
C LEU A 103 11.93 4.72 -10.40
N LYS A 104 12.39 5.97 -10.34
CA LYS A 104 12.03 6.91 -9.27
C LYS A 104 10.52 7.13 -9.23
N LYS A 105 9.90 7.33 -10.39
CA LYS A 105 8.44 7.46 -10.50
C LYS A 105 7.72 6.19 -10.05
N GLN A 106 8.18 5.00 -10.44
CA GLN A 106 7.59 3.74 -9.95
C GLN A 106 7.65 3.65 -8.41
N CYS A 107 8.76 4.05 -7.79
CA CYS A 107 8.91 3.98 -6.33
C CYS A 107 7.99 4.96 -5.58
N ILE A 108 7.82 6.17 -6.12
CA ILE A 108 6.84 7.14 -5.61
C ILE A 108 5.42 6.59 -5.76
N ASP A 109 5.09 6.02 -6.94
CA ASP A 109 3.78 5.42 -7.20
C ASP A 109 3.50 4.23 -6.28
N ILE A 110 4.51 3.44 -5.91
CA ILE A 110 4.38 2.36 -4.92
C ILE A 110 3.96 2.90 -3.55
N SER A 111 4.53 4.04 -3.11
CA SER A 111 4.15 4.65 -1.83
C SER A 111 2.70 5.11 -1.85
N ALA A 112 2.32 5.84 -2.90
CA ALA A 112 0.95 6.31 -3.10
C ALA A 112 -0.06 5.16 -3.27
N PHE A 113 0.33 4.06 -3.92
CA PHE A 113 -0.48 2.85 -4.03
C PHE A 113 -0.80 2.31 -2.64
N PHE A 114 0.20 2.22 -1.76
CA PHE A 114 0.01 1.66 -0.43
C PHE A 114 -0.78 2.55 0.52
N ASP A 115 -0.78 3.88 0.32
CA ASP A 115 -1.68 4.79 1.04
C ASP A 115 -3.17 4.51 0.76
N ILE A 116 -3.50 3.99 -0.42
CA ILE A 116 -4.88 3.59 -0.77
C ILE A 116 -5.13 2.13 -0.36
N TYR A 117 -4.13 1.26 -0.57
CA TYR A 117 -4.23 -0.16 -0.25
C TYR A 117 -4.47 -0.39 1.25
N GLU A 118 -3.86 0.41 2.12
CA GLU A 118 -4.00 0.26 3.56
C GLU A 118 -5.44 0.46 4.05
N ASN A 119 -6.21 1.35 3.41
CA ASN A 119 -7.60 1.62 3.78
C ASN A 119 -8.48 0.37 3.60
N SER A 120 -8.03 -0.62 2.81
CA SER A 120 -8.73 -1.89 2.65
C SER A 120 -8.66 -2.79 3.89
N PHE A 121 -7.89 -2.44 4.93
CA PHE A 121 -7.75 -3.23 6.16
C PHE A 121 -8.34 -2.55 7.40
N GLY A 122 -8.92 -1.35 7.24
CA GLY A 122 -9.39 -0.52 8.35
C GLY A 122 -8.25 0.18 9.08
N ILE A 123 -8.59 1.28 9.77
CA ILE A 123 -7.65 2.07 10.56
C ILE A 123 -7.33 1.30 11.86
N GLU A 124 -6.03 1.13 12.17
CA GLU A 124 -5.53 0.60 13.47
C GLU A 124 -5.75 1.61 14.60
#